data_AF-A0A0D8Y5V0-F1
#
_entry.id   AF-A0A0D8Y5V0-F1
#
_cell.length_a   1.000
_cell.length_b   1.000
_cell.length_c   1.000
_cell.angle_alpha   90.00
_cell.angle_beta   90.00
_cell.angle_gamma   90.00
#
_symmetry.space_group_name_H-M   'P 1'
#
loop_
_entity.id
_entity.type
_entity.pdbx_description
1 polymer ?
#
loop_
_entity_poly.entity_id
_entity_poly.type
_entity_poly.pdbx_seq_one_letter_code
_entity_poly.pdbx_strand_id
1 'polypeptide(L)'
;MCYSTQPSSFDALRRSSSSLAIAQRSPFTNASTTFCNCTPERKPSTVAILNDNIRNKSIMRAKLVQKAFMALFLGSLYFQTKPNQDGVTNLKGILFFFCSELTYPTIYGIQTYMPNEFPLLVREYHDGNYPVLAYYLAKAFSYMPIFSLDGMLLLTVAYWMIGLAPTVGRFVRTLITGVLVETMVASLGIAVCSFSPSYAVAVTITGPLLTIYSMTGGIFTNVATIPEWIRWVQYLSWFRFGYESFIINEWTYEKYNNIPCTVESGKIAQSCERSGEDVIQNLSFHPSNIYFNWICMLLYTLAHYCLGYIALTIRVQRHR
;
A
#
# COMPACT_ATOMS: atom_id res chain seq x y z
N MET A 1 -56.51 -21.21 -15.43
CA MET A 1 -55.23 -21.09 -14.68
C MET A 1 -54.14 -20.84 -15.69
N CYS A 2 -53.64 -19.61 -15.77
CA CYS A 2 -52.76 -19.15 -16.83
C CYS A 2 -51.29 -19.51 -16.56
N TYR A 3 -50.60 -19.94 -17.61
CA TYR A 3 -49.16 -19.79 -17.83
C TYR A 3 -48.96 -19.27 -19.25
N SER A 4 -48.16 -18.22 -19.44
CA SER A 4 -47.18 -18.11 -20.53
C SER A 4 -46.43 -16.76 -20.51
N THR A 5 -45.13 -16.87 -20.25
CA THR A 5 -43.97 -16.24 -20.93
C THR A 5 -44.14 -15.08 -21.92
N GLN A 6 -43.24 -14.09 -21.80
CA GLN A 6 -42.89 -12.99 -22.75
C GLN A 6 -42.48 -13.47 -24.16
N PRO A 7 -42.45 -12.58 -25.19
CA PRO A 7 -41.17 -11.94 -25.60
C PRO A 7 -41.23 -10.51 -26.23
N SER A 8 -40.10 -9.80 -26.06
CA SER A 8 -39.34 -8.83 -26.91
C SER A 8 -39.95 -7.89 -28.00
N SER A 9 -39.53 -6.61 -27.90
CA SER A 9 -38.96 -5.69 -28.91
C SER A 9 -39.71 -5.20 -30.17
N PHE A 10 -39.76 -3.85 -30.27
CA PHE A 10 -39.73 -2.98 -31.48
C PHE A 10 -40.91 -2.98 -32.47
N ASP A 11 -41.17 -1.77 -32.99
CA ASP A 11 -42.05 -1.40 -34.12
C ASP A 11 -43.56 -1.24 -33.90
N ALA A 12 -43.98 -0.01 -33.59
CA ALA A 12 -45.19 0.58 -34.16
C ALA A 12 -45.15 2.12 -34.06
N LEU A 13 -44.25 2.74 -34.82
CA LEU A 13 -44.46 4.12 -35.29
C LEU A 13 -45.63 4.14 -36.29
N ARG A 14 -46.29 5.31 -36.37
CA ARG A 14 -47.13 5.78 -37.49
C ARG A 14 -48.64 5.53 -37.39
N ARG A 15 -49.31 6.39 -36.62
CA ARG A 15 -50.52 7.09 -37.10
C ARG A 15 -50.43 8.57 -36.76
N SER A 16 -50.18 9.38 -37.79
CA SER A 16 -50.62 10.78 -37.87
C SER A 16 -52.16 10.80 -37.82
N SER A 17 -52.85 11.84 -37.38
CA SER A 17 -52.82 13.18 -37.98
C SER A 17 -53.57 14.22 -37.12
N SER A 18 -52.92 15.37 -36.91
CA SER A 18 -53.44 16.76 -36.98
C SER A 18 -54.69 17.19 -36.20
N SER A 19 -54.53 18.16 -35.28
CA SER A 19 -55.18 19.48 -35.33
C SER A 19 -54.60 20.43 -34.26
N LEU A 20 -54.35 21.68 -34.68
CA LEU A 20 -53.69 22.77 -33.94
C LEU A 20 -54.60 23.50 -32.92
N ALA A 21 -53.95 23.99 -31.86
CA ALA A 21 -54.07 25.30 -31.18
C ALA A 21 -55.44 25.80 -30.65
N ILE A 22 -55.44 26.23 -29.37
CA ILE A 22 -55.84 27.59 -28.91
C ILE A 22 -55.38 27.77 -27.44
N ALA A 23 -54.76 28.92 -27.18
CA ALA A 23 -54.27 29.37 -25.88
C ALA A 23 -55.38 29.98 -25.02
N GLN A 24 -55.38 29.69 -23.71
CA GLN A 24 -56.00 30.56 -22.69
C GLN A 24 -55.04 30.75 -21.50
N ARG A 25 -54.81 32.03 -21.17
CA ARG A 25 -53.99 32.52 -20.06
C ARG A 25 -54.76 32.46 -18.73
N SER A 26 -54.10 31.88 -17.71
CA SER A 26 -54.05 32.16 -16.25
C SER A 26 -55.27 32.70 -15.48
N PRO A 27 -55.40 32.32 -14.20
CA PRO A 27 -54.86 33.22 -13.18
C PRO A 27 -53.99 32.54 -12.11
N PHE A 28 -53.03 33.32 -11.62
CA PHE A 28 -52.21 33.10 -10.44
C PHE A 28 -52.94 32.39 -9.29
N THR A 29 -52.32 31.38 -8.69
CA THR A 29 -52.15 31.28 -7.22
C THR A 29 -51.24 30.12 -6.82
N ASN A 30 -50.25 30.46 -6.00
CA ASN A 30 -49.47 29.64 -5.07
C ASN A 30 -48.46 28.63 -5.66
N ALA A 31 -47.34 29.20 -6.13
CA ALA A 31 -46.05 28.54 -6.05
C ALA A 31 -45.70 28.29 -4.57
N SER A 32 -45.87 27.05 -4.11
CA SER A 32 -45.15 26.56 -2.94
C SER A 32 -43.70 26.31 -3.37
N THR A 33 -42.89 27.36 -3.28
CA THR A 33 -41.43 27.26 -3.24
C THR A 33 -41.05 26.37 -2.08
N THR A 34 -40.95 25.06 -2.34
CA THR A 34 -40.26 24.16 -1.43
C THR A 34 -38.79 24.51 -1.57
N PHE A 35 -38.33 25.45 -0.74
CA PHE A 35 -36.92 25.67 -0.48
C PHE A 35 -36.38 24.31 -0.04
N CYS A 36 -35.69 23.61 -0.94
CA CYS A 36 -34.73 22.62 -0.51
C CYS A 36 -33.71 23.40 0.31
N ASN A 37 -33.80 23.30 1.64
CA ASN A 37 -32.72 23.71 2.52
C ASN A 37 -31.51 22.85 2.16
N CYS A 38 -30.70 23.33 1.21
CA CYS A 38 -29.32 22.94 1.10
C CYS A 38 -28.65 23.45 2.37
N THR A 39 -28.66 22.63 3.42
CA THR A 39 -27.71 22.80 4.52
C THR A 39 -26.33 22.96 3.88
N PRO A 40 -25.56 24.00 4.24
CA PRO A 40 -24.23 24.18 3.68
C PRO A 40 -23.44 22.90 3.94
N GLU A 41 -23.13 22.19 2.85
CA GLU A 41 -22.39 20.94 2.89
C GLU A 41 -21.04 21.26 3.53
N ARG A 42 -20.83 20.68 4.70
CA ARG A 42 -19.69 21.00 5.56
C ARG A 42 -18.44 20.60 4.78
N LYS A 43 -17.59 21.56 4.40
CA LYS A 43 -16.30 21.30 3.73
C LYS A 43 -15.62 20.12 4.44
N PRO A 44 -15.35 18.99 3.75
CA PRO A 44 -14.72 17.86 4.39
C PRO A 44 -13.31 18.29 4.76
N SER A 45 -13.12 18.65 6.02
CA SER A 45 -11.78 18.87 6.56
C SER A 45 -11.05 17.53 6.58
N THR A 46 -9.72 17.53 6.55
CA THR A 46 -8.90 16.32 6.77
C THR A 46 -9.38 15.53 7.99
N VAL A 47 -9.88 16.24 9.01
CA VAL A 47 -10.48 15.66 10.21
C VAL A 47 -11.76 14.89 9.91
N ALA A 48 -12.63 15.35 9.00
CA ALA A 48 -13.86 14.64 8.62
C ALA A 48 -13.58 13.35 7.85
N ILE A 49 -12.63 13.36 6.88
CA ILE A 49 -12.23 12.15 6.13
C ILE A 49 -11.52 11.15 7.05
N LEU A 50 -10.66 11.64 7.94
CA LEU A 50 -10.06 10.83 8.99
C LEU A 50 -11.14 10.25 9.91
N ASN A 51 -12.14 11.05 10.31
CA ASN A 51 -13.23 10.59 11.16
C ASN A 51 -14.10 9.56 10.45
N ASP A 52 -14.38 9.69 9.14
CA ASP A 52 -15.18 8.72 8.40
C ASP A 52 -14.44 7.39 8.20
N ASN A 53 -13.13 7.42 8.00
CA ASN A 53 -12.29 6.22 8.04
C ASN A 53 -12.29 5.56 9.44
N ILE A 54 -12.23 6.36 10.50
CA ILE A 54 -12.32 5.87 11.90
C ILE A 54 -13.74 5.38 12.22
N ARG A 55 -14.77 5.94 11.58
CA ARG A 55 -16.19 5.63 11.81
C ARG A 55 -16.62 4.35 11.11
N ASN A 56 -16.01 3.99 9.97
CA ASN A 56 -16.09 2.65 9.38
C ASN A 56 -15.20 1.64 10.11
N LYS A 57 -15.50 1.43 11.40
CA LYS A 57 -14.73 0.57 12.31
C LYS A 57 -14.55 -0.86 11.81
N SER A 58 -15.45 -1.37 10.96
CA SER A 58 -15.41 -2.76 10.49
C SER A 58 -14.16 -3.07 9.67
N ILE A 59 -13.78 -2.19 8.73
CA ILE A 59 -12.64 -2.41 7.83
C ILE A 59 -11.32 -2.28 8.59
N MET A 60 -11.18 -1.24 9.41
CA MET A 60 -10.00 -1.05 10.25
C MET A 60 -9.81 -2.21 11.24
N ARG A 61 -10.90 -2.66 11.89
CA ARG A 61 -10.86 -3.85 12.76
C ARG A 61 -10.48 -5.11 11.99
N ALA A 62 -11.04 -5.33 10.80
CA ALA A 62 -10.70 -6.49 9.99
C ALA A 62 -9.21 -6.49 9.59
N LYS A 63 -8.65 -5.33 9.21
CA LYS A 63 -7.21 -5.19 8.94
C LYS A 63 -6.34 -5.48 10.17
N LEU A 64 -6.67 -4.92 11.33
CA LEU A 64 -5.92 -5.17 12.57
C LEU A 64 -5.98 -6.64 12.99
N VAL A 65 -7.14 -7.29 12.87
CA VAL A 65 -7.31 -8.72 13.17
C VAL A 65 -6.50 -9.58 12.18
N GLN A 66 -6.59 -9.28 10.88
CA GLN A 66 -5.81 -9.98 9.86
C GLN A 66 -4.30 -9.83 10.10
N LYS A 67 -3.83 -8.63 10.46
CA LYS A 67 -2.43 -8.37 10.79
C LYS A 67 -1.98 -9.06 12.06
N ALA A 68 -2.79 -9.04 13.12
CA ALA A 68 -2.49 -9.79 14.34
C ALA A 68 -2.37 -11.30 14.07
N PHE A 69 -3.29 -11.86 13.26
CA PHE A 69 -3.23 -13.26 12.86
C PHE A 69 -1.93 -13.57 12.10
N MET A 70 -1.57 -12.75 11.10
CA MET A 70 -0.32 -12.95 10.35
C MET A 70 0.92 -12.80 11.24
N ALA A 71 0.91 -11.85 12.18
CA ALA A 71 2.02 -11.66 13.11
C ALA A 71 2.23 -12.86 14.02
N LEU A 72 1.14 -13.43 14.55
CA LEU A 72 1.17 -14.66 15.34
C LEU A 72 1.61 -15.86 14.50
N PHE A 73 1.12 -15.98 13.26
CA PHE A 73 1.50 -17.06 12.36
C PHE A 73 3.00 -17.02 12.04
N LEU A 74 3.51 -15.86 11.59
CA LEU A 74 4.94 -15.69 11.29
C LEU A 74 5.81 -15.84 12.54
N GLY A 75 5.39 -15.26 13.67
CA GLY A 75 6.09 -15.39 14.93
C GLY A 75 6.16 -16.84 15.44
N SER A 76 5.11 -17.63 15.19
CA SER A 76 5.07 -19.05 15.57
C SER A 76 5.90 -19.91 14.62
N LEU A 77 5.86 -19.61 13.32
CA LEU A 77 6.61 -20.33 12.29
C LEU A 77 8.12 -20.24 12.50
N TYR A 78 8.62 -19.08 12.94
CA TYR A 78 10.04 -18.79 13.16
C TYR A 78 10.40 -18.65 14.64
N PHE A 79 9.61 -19.27 15.53
CA PHE A 79 9.69 -19.07 16.97
C PHE A 79 11.10 -19.38 17.52
N GLN A 80 11.71 -18.40 18.18
CA GLN A 80 13.04 -18.49 18.80
C GLN A 80 14.09 -19.18 17.91
N THR A 81 14.27 -18.65 16.70
CA THR A 81 15.20 -19.23 15.73
C THR A 81 16.64 -19.25 16.27
N LYS A 82 17.28 -20.42 16.24
CA LYS A 82 18.68 -20.61 16.68
C LYS A 82 19.66 -20.07 15.64
N PRO A 83 20.84 -19.57 16.05
CA PRO A 83 21.86 -19.09 15.12
C PRO A 83 22.68 -20.27 14.53
N ASN A 84 22.04 -21.16 13.77
CA ASN A 84 22.69 -22.19 12.95
C ASN A 84 22.49 -21.86 11.46
N GLN A 85 23.08 -22.64 10.53
CA GLN A 85 22.99 -22.32 9.10
C GLN A 85 21.54 -22.36 8.57
N ASP A 86 20.69 -23.25 9.09
CA ASP A 86 19.26 -23.28 8.76
C ASP A 86 18.55 -22.02 9.30
N GLY A 87 18.88 -21.64 10.53
CA GLY A 87 18.40 -20.42 11.16
C GLY A 87 18.81 -19.15 10.41
N VAL A 88 20.01 -19.12 9.82
CA VAL A 88 20.47 -18.01 8.98
C VAL A 88 19.60 -17.86 7.72
N THR A 89 19.31 -18.98 7.05
CA THR A 89 18.37 -19.00 5.91
C THR A 89 16.96 -18.58 6.33
N ASN A 90 16.46 -19.10 7.45
CA ASN A 90 15.16 -18.77 8.00
C ASN A 90 15.03 -17.28 8.35
N LEU A 91 16.06 -16.71 8.99
CA LEU A 91 16.12 -15.29 9.36
C LEU A 91 16.18 -14.38 8.12
N LYS A 92 16.96 -14.74 7.09
CA LYS A 92 16.93 -14.03 5.80
C LYS A 92 15.51 -14.04 5.20
N GLY A 93 14.86 -15.20 5.20
CA GLY A 93 13.49 -15.36 4.70
C GLY A 93 12.47 -14.48 5.42
N ILE A 94 12.43 -14.53 6.76
CA ILE A 94 11.44 -13.78 7.54
C ILE A 94 11.63 -12.26 7.44
N LEU A 95 12.87 -11.78 7.38
CA LEU A 95 13.15 -10.34 7.21
C LEU A 95 12.68 -9.83 5.83
N PHE A 96 12.78 -10.65 4.79
CA PHE A 96 12.19 -10.31 3.49
C PHE A 96 10.66 -10.36 3.53
N PHE A 97 10.09 -11.36 4.22
CA PHE A 97 8.64 -11.47 4.41
C PHE A 97 8.06 -10.27 5.16
N PHE A 98 8.80 -9.64 6.09
CA PHE A 98 8.37 -8.36 6.66
C PHE A 98 8.18 -7.29 5.59
N CYS A 99 9.13 -7.11 4.65
CA CYS A 99 8.94 -6.20 3.53
C CYS A 99 7.69 -6.54 2.69
N SER A 100 7.48 -7.83 2.39
CA SER A 100 6.32 -8.30 1.63
C SER A 100 5.01 -8.00 2.34
N GLU A 101 4.91 -8.32 3.62
CA GLU A 101 3.70 -8.09 4.42
C GLU A 101 3.42 -6.61 4.66
N LEU A 102 4.43 -5.75 4.74
CA LEU A 102 4.22 -4.30 4.78
C LEU A 102 3.78 -3.74 3.41
N THR A 103 4.15 -4.41 2.32
CA THR A 103 3.88 -3.95 0.95
C THR A 103 2.48 -4.32 0.46
N TYR A 104 2.16 -5.61 0.39
CA TYR A 104 0.97 -6.07 -0.34
C TYR A 104 -0.36 -5.57 0.27
N PRO A 105 -0.60 -5.69 1.58
CA PRO A 105 -1.86 -5.23 2.20
C PRO A 105 -2.06 -3.71 2.12
N THR A 106 -0.96 -2.94 2.08
CA THR A 106 -0.95 -1.49 1.94
C THR A 106 -1.37 -1.08 0.54
N ILE A 107 -0.68 -1.57 -0.49
CA ILE A 107 -0.96 -1.19 -1.87
C ILE A 107 -2.34 -1.67 -2.33
N TYR A 108 -2.71 -2.92 -2.04
CA TYR A 108 -4.03 -3.45 -2.41
C TYR A 108 -5.16 -2.79 -1.62
N GLY A 109 -4.90 -2.38 -0.37
CA GLY A 109 -5.84 -1.59 0.42
C GLY A 109 -6.17 -0.28 -0.28
N ILE A 110 -5.16 0.49 -0.70
CA ILE A 110 -5.36 1.76 -1.39
C ILE A 110 -6.08 1.56 -2.73
N GLN A 111 -5.67 0.56 -3.50
CA GLN A 111 -6.27 0.24 -4.80
C GLN A 111 -7.73 -0.14 -4.72
N THR A 112 -8.14 -0.80 -3.65
CA THR A 112 -9.53 -1.22 -3.47
C THR A 112 -10.45 -0.03 -3.24
N TYR A 113 -10.02 0.99 -2.49
CA TYR A 113 -10.89 2.09 -2.07
C TYR A 113 -10.76 3.35 -2.93
N MET A 114 -9.54 3.76 -3.28
CA MET A 114 -9.31 5.07 -3.90
C MET A 114 -9.99 5.27 -5.27
N PRO A 115 -9.96 4.30 -6.22
CA PRO A 115 -10.62 4.49 -7.52
C PRO A 115 -12.14 4.72 -7.44
N ASN A 116 -12.80 4.14 -6.43
CA ASN A 116 -14.25 4.26 -6.25
C ASN A 116 -14.68 5.66 -5.78
N GLU A 117 -13.77 6.44 -5.20
CA GLU A 117 -14.03 7.81 -4.72
C GLU A 117 -13.89 8.85 -5.83
N PHE A 118 -13.29 8.48 -6.97
CA PHE A 118 -13.00 9.42 -8.05
C PHE A 118 -14.24 10.14 -8.62
N PRO A 119 -15.40 9.48 -8.85
CA PRO A 119 -16.60 10.17 -9.35
C PRO A 119 -17.12 11.24 -8.38
N LEU A 120 -17.03 10.97 -7.07
CA LEU A 120 -17.41 11.92 -6.04
C LEU A 120 -16.47 13.13 -6.04
N LEU A 121 -15.16 12.88 -6.12
CA LEU A 121 -14.14 13.93 -6.23
C LEU A 121 -14.40 14.88 -7.41
N VAL A 122 -14.69 14.33 -8.60
CA VAL A 122 -14.94 15.14 -9.81
C VAL A 122 -16.15 16.04 -9.61
N ARG A 123 -17.24 15.50 -9.05
CA ARG A 123 -18.45 16.26 -8.75
C ARG A 123 -18.16 17.42 -7.78
N GLU A 124 -17.55 17.11 -6.63
CA GLU A 124 -17.24 18.11 -5.60
C GLU A 124 -16.24 19.17 -6.07
N TYR A 125 -15.32 18.81 -6.97
CA TYR A 125 -14.41 19.76 -7.60
C TYR A 125 -15.14 20.75 -8.52
N HIS A 126 -16.04 20.27 -9.39
CA HIS A 126 -16.82 21.13 -10.30
C HIS A 126 -17.86 21.97 -9.58
N ASP A 127 -18.40 21.48 -8.47
CA ASP A 127 -19.27 22.25 -7.57
C ASP A 127 -18.50 23.34 -6.78
N GLY A 128 -17.16 23.35 -6.87
CA GLY A 128 -16.31 24.36 -6.24
C GLY A 128 -16.09 24.17 -4.73
N ASN A 129 -16.36 22.96 -4.20
CA ASN A 129 -16.32 22.69 -2.77
C ASN A 129 -14.89 22.74 -2.20
N TYR A 130 -13.90 22.19 -2.91
CA TYR A 130 -12.48 22.23 -2.52
C TYR A 130 -11.52 21.98 -3.71
N PRO A 131 -10.26 22.47 -3.65
CA PRO A 131 -9.26 22.20 -4.68
C PRO A 131 -8.73 20.75 -4.61
N VAL A 132 -8.29 20.20 -5.75
CA VAL A 132 -7.74 18.82 -5.85
C VAL A 132 -6.60 18.57 -4.84
N LEU A 133 -5.76 19.59 -4.58
CA LEU A 133 -4.66 19.49 -3.62
C LEU A 133 -5.14 19.21 -2.20
N ALA A 134 -6.25 19.84 -1.77
CA ALA A 134 -6.78 19.64 -0.42
C ALA A 134 -7.26 18.20 -0.23
N TYR A 135 -7.96 17.63 -1.22
CA TYR A 135 -8.34 16.22 -1.22
C TYR A 135 -7.12 15.30 -1.22
N TYR A 136 -6.15 15.56 -2.10
CA TYR A 136 -4.98 14.69 -2.25
C TYR A 136 -4.16 14.62 -0.97
N LEU A 137 -3.89 15.77 -0.34
CA LEU A 137 -3.19 15.83 0.95
C LEU A 137 -4.02 15.17 2.05
N ALA A 138 -5.33 15.45 2.13
CA ALA A 138 -6.19 14.81 3.11
C ALA A 138 -6.17 13.28 2.97
N LYS A 139 -6.17 12.77 1.73
CA LYS A 139 -6.09 11.33 1.45
C LYS A 139 -4.75 10.74 1.88
N ALA A 140 -3.64 11.36 1.50
CA ALA A 140 -2.30 10.94 1.89
C ALA A 140 -2.13 10.88 3.43
N PHE A 141 -2.56 11.93 4.13
CA PHE A 141 -2.50 11.98 5.60
C PHE A 141 -3.48 11.02 6.27
N SER A 142 -4.62 10.71 5.65
CA SER A 142 -5.57 9.74 6.21
C SER A 142 -5.04 8.30 6.19
N TYR A 143 -4.21 7.96 5.20
CA TYR A 143 -3.66 6.61 5.04
C TYR A 143 -2.44 6.36 5.93
N MET A 144 -1.59 7.37 6.14
CA MET A 144 -0.40 7.26 6.99
C MET A 144 -0.64 6.58 8.35
N PRO A 145 -1.56 7.05 9.21
CA PRO A 145 -1.75 6.45 10.53
C PRO A 145 -2.34 5.03 10.47
N ILE A 146 -3.17 4.73 9.45
CA ILE A 146 -3.81 3.43 9.33
C ILE A 146 -2.77 2.34 9.03
N PHE A 147 -1.90 2.58 8.05
CA PHE A 147 -0.88 1.61 7.66
C PHE A 147 0.24 1.52 8.69
N SER A 148 0.76 2.66 9.17
CA SER A 148 1.82 2.65 10.18
C SER A 148 1.46 1.86 11.44
N LEU A 149 0.21 1.98 11.92
CA LEU A 149 -0.23 1.22 13.09
C LEU A 149 -0.33 -0.29 12.81
N ASP A 150 -0.74 -0.66 11.60
CA ASP A 150 -0.90 -2.06 11.20
C ASP A 150 0.45 -2.77 11.00
N GLY A 151 1.42 -2.09 10.39
CA GLY A 151 2.79 -2.56 10.24
C GLY A 151 3.54 -2.63 11.56
N MET A 152 3.37 -1.62 12.42
CA MET A 152 3.96 -1.62 13.76
C MET A 152 3.44 -2.80 14.61
N LEU A 153 2.15 -3.12 14.52
CA LEU A 153 1.58 -4.28 15.23
C LEU A 153 2.25 -5.58 14.76
N LEU A 154 2.34 -5.77 13.45
CA LEU A 154 2.97 -6.94 12.84
C LEU A 154 4.42 -7.10 13.31
N LEU A 155 5.23 -6.05 13.12
CA LEU A 155 6.65 -6.06 13.47
C LEU A 155 6.83 -6.27 14.98
N THR A 156 6.04 -5.61 15.82
CA THR A 156 6.17 -5.75 17.27
C THR A 156 5.94 -7.19 17.71
N VAL A 157 4.83 -7.81 17.33
CA VAL A 157 4.51 -9.17 17.75
C VAL A 157 5.51 -10.17 17.18
N ALA A 158 5.78 -10.11 15.87
CA ALA A 158 6.69 -11.06 15.23
C ALA A 158 8.13 -10.93 15.74
N TYR A 159 8.65 -9.71 15.94
CA TYR A 159 10.03 -9.47 16.37
C TYR A 159 10.37 -10.19 17.68
N TRP A 160 9.49 -10.08 18.67
CA TRP A 160 9.70 -10.70 19.98
C TRP A 160 9.48 -12.22 19.94
N MET A 161 8.53 -12.72 19.14
CA MET A 161 8.28 -14.17 19.02
C MET A 161 9.43 -14.90 18.30
N ILE A 162 10.01 -14.29 17.26
CA ILE A 162 11.13 -14.86 16.49
C ILE A 162 12.41 -14.90 17.33
N GLY A 163 12.56 -13.99 18.30
CA GLY A 163 13.78 -13.87 19.10
C GLY A 163 14.90 -13.11 18.38
N LEU A 164 14.54 -12.08 17.60
CA LEU A 164 15.47 -11.13 17.00
C LEU A 164 16.26 -10.36 18.07
N ALA A 165 17.28 -9.59 17.67
CA ALA A 165 18.20 -8.94 18.60
C ALA A 165 17.46 -8.11 19.69
N PRO A 166 17.55 -8.44 20.99
CA PRO A 166 16.69 -7.88 22.04
C PRO A 166 17.09 -6.46 22.50
N THR A 167 17.69 -5.65 21.64
CA THR A 167 18.12 -4.28 21.96
C THR A 167 17.06 -3.27 21.52
N VAL A 168 16.66 -2.36 22.42
CA VAL A 168 15.66 -1.31 22.15
C VAL A 168 16.02 -0.49 20.91
N GLY A 169 17.29 -0.11 20.74
CA GLY A 169 17.73 0.65 19.57
C GLY A 169 17.53 -0.09 18.24
N ARG A 170 17.72 -1.42 18.22
CA ARG A 170 17.49 -2.24 17.03
C ARG A 170 16.01 -2.42 16.76
N PHE A 171 15.22 -2.65 17.79
CA PHE A 171 13.75 -2.72 17.68
C PHE A 171 13.18 -1.43 17.06
N VAL A 172 13.59 -0.26 17.57
CA VAL A 172 13.15 1.04 17.03
C VAL A 172 13.60 1.24 15.58
N ARG A 173 14.82 0.86 15.21
CA ARG A 173 15.29 0.91 13.81
C ARG A 173 14.48 0.01 12.88
N THR A 174 14.07 -1.18 13.34
CA THR A 174 13.16 -2.07 12.61
C THR A 174 11.80 -1.40 12.40
N LEU A 175 11.22 -0.79 13.44
CA LEU A 175 9.95 -0.07 13.31
C LEU A 175 10.05 1.12 12.34
N ILE A 176 11.10 1.94 12.44
CA ILE A 176 11.33 3.08 11.53
C ILE A 176 11.44 2.58 10.08
N THR A 177 12.25 1.53 9.85
CA THR A 177 12.40 0.94 8.52
C THR A 177 11.05 0.45 7.98
N GLY A 178 10.25 -0.20 8.83
CA GLY A 178 8.92 -0.68 8.46
C GLY A 178 7.97 0.44 8.04
N VAL A 179 7.87 1.50 8.85
CA VAL A 179 7.05 2.68 8.53
C VAL A 179 7.52 3.35 7.24
N LEU A 180 8.83 3.44 7.00
CA LEU A 180 9.36 3.99 5.75
C LEU A 180 8.98 3.16 4.53
N VAL A 181 9.05 1.82 4.63
CA VAL A 181 8.58 0.92 3.57
C VAL A 181 7.09 1.15 3.30
N GLU A 182 6.25 1.20 4.33
CA GLU A 182 4.80 1.40 4.17
C GLU A 182 4.47 2.77 3.56
N THR A 183 5.13 3.84 3.98
CA THR A 183 4.90 5.18 3.41
C THR A 183 5.33 5.26 1.95
N MET A 184 6.44 4.62 1.56
CA MET A 184 6.87 4.54 0.17
C MET A 184 5.86 3.74 -0.67
N VAL A 185 5.40 2.59 -0.18
CA VAL A 185 4.38 1.78 -0.85
C VAL A 185 3.06 2.54 -0.98
N ALA A 186 2.64 3.23 0.08
CA ALA A 186 1.40 4.00 0.08
C ALA A 186 1.45 5.13 -0.95
N SER A 187 2.58 5.85 -1.02
CA SER A 187 2.77 6.92 -2.01
C SER A 187 2.67 6.42 -3.45
N LEU A 188 3.27 5.27 -3.76
CA LEU A 188 3.15 4.66 -5.08
C LEU A 188 1.70 4.18 -5.33
N GLY A 189 1.07 3.53 -4.35
CA GLY A 189 -0.30 3.04 -4.46
C GLY A 189 -1.31 4.16 -4.73
N ILE A 190 -1.10 5.34 -4.12
CA ILE A 190 -1.88 6.55 -4.39
C ILE A 190 -1.59 7.07 -5.79
N ALA A 191 -0.32 7.17 -6.20
CA ALA A 191 0.08 7.61 -7.55
C ALA A 191 -0.53 6.71 -8.64
N VAL A 192 -0.24 5.40 -8.58
CA VAL A 192 -1.19 4.30 -8.72
C VAL A 192 -2.61 4.63 -9.22
N CYS A 193 -3.45 4.84 -8.21
CA CYS A 193 -4.87 5.05 -8.35
C CYS A 193 -5.21 6.39 -8.97
N SER A 194 -4.34 7.41 -8.85
CA SER A 194 -4.56 8.71 -9.50
C SER A 194 -4.68 8.56 -11.02
N PHE A 195 -3.89 7.69 -11.65
CA PHE A 195 -4.00 7.42 -13.10
C PHE A 195 -5.00 6.31 -13.46
N SER A 196 -5.40 5.47 -12.51
CA SER A 196 -6.19 4.27 -12.80
C SER A 196 -7.70 4.52 -12.67
N PRO A 197 -8.51 4.20 -13.70
CA PRO A 197 -9.96 4.36 -13.65
C PRO A 197 -10.68 3.34 -12.75
N SER A 198 -10.06 2.18 -12.53
CA SER A 198 -10.64 1.09 -11.73
C SER A 198 -9.57 0.31 -10.98
N TYR A 199 -10.00 -0.47 -9.98
CA TYR A 199 -9.15 -1.41 -9.26
C TYR A 199 -8.41 -2.37 -10.21
N ALA A 200 -9.11 -2.94 -11.19
CA ALA A 200 -8.54 -3.90 -12.14
C ALA A 200 -7.37 -3.30 -12.94
N VAL A 201 -7.50 -2.04 -13.38
CA VAL A 201 -6.42 -1.34 -14.10
C VAL A 201 -5.25 -1.06 -13.17
N ALA A 202 -5.53 -0.61 -11.93
CA ALA A 202 -4.48 -0.34 -10.94
C ALA A 202 -3.64 -1.59 -10.64
N VAL A 203 -4.29 -2.74 -10.40
CA VAL A 203 -3.64 -4.02 -10.12
C VAL A 203 -2.84 -4.52 -11.32
N THR A 204 -3.37 -4.36 -12.54
CA THR A 204 -2.67 -4.77 -13.76
C THR A 204 -1.34 -4.03 -13.92
N ILE A 205 -1.28 -2.76 -13.52
CA ILE A 205 -0.06 -1.94 -13.57
C ILE A 205 0.88 -2.29 -12.41
N THR A 206 0.36 -2.42 -11.19
CA THR A 206 1.22 -2.70 -10.03
C THR A 206 1.70 -4.13 -9.94
N GLY A 207 0.96 -5.13 -10.41
CA GLY A 207 1.32 -6.54 -10.27
C GLY A 207 2.73 -6.86 -10.81
N PRO A 208 3.03 -6.51 -12.08
CA PRO A 208 4.37 -6.66 -12.63
C PRO A 208 5.42 -5.83 -11.89
N LEU A 209 5.11 -4.58 -11.52
CA LEU A 209 6.04 -3.71 -10.77
C LEU A 209 6.42 -4.31 -9.42
N LEU A 210 5.45 -4.80 -8.66
CA LEU A 210 5.68 -5.47 -7.37
C LEU A 210 6.55 -6.71 -7.54
N THR A 211 6.31 -7.50 -8.59
CA THR A 211 7.11 -8.69 -8.89
C THR A 211 8.55 -8.31 -9.20
N ILE A 212 8.77 -7.35 -10.11
CA ILE A 212 10.10 -6.86 -10.49
C ILE A 212 10.86 -6.30 -9.28
N TYR A 213 10.20 -5.47 -8.46
CA TYR A 213 10.81 -4.89 -7.27
C TYR A 213 11.14 -5.95 -6.21
N SER A 214 10.27 -6.94 -6.00
CA SER A 214 10.53 -8.03 -5.07
C SER A 214 11.73 -8.88 -5.52
N MET A 215 11.83 -9.24 -6.81
CA MET A 215 12.94 -10.04 -7.37
C MET A 215 14.28 -9.32 -7.29
N THR A 216 14.27 -7.99 -7.40
CA THR A 216 15.47 -7.14 -7.27
C THR A 216 15.76 -6.73 -5.82
N GLY A 217 15.02 -7.26 -4.85
CA GLY A 217 15.16 -6.94 -3.43
C GLY A 217 16.36 -7.56 -2.71
N GLY A 218 17.08 -8.48 -3.36
CA GLY A 218 18.33 -9.05 -2.86
C GLY A 218 18.26 -10.48 -2.30
N ILE A 219 17.06 -10.96 -1.94
CA ILE A 219 16.89 -12.36 -1.50
C ILE A 219 16.84 -13.35 -2.68
N PHE A 220 16.14 -12.99 -3.77
CA PHE A 220 15.96 -13.88 -4.93
C PHE A 220 17.17 -13.87 -5.87
N THR A 221 17.81 -12.71 -5.98
CA THR A 221 18.99 -12.50 -6.81
C THR A 221 19.96 -11.67 -6.01
N ASN A 222 21.21 -12.14 -5.89
CA ASN A 222 22.27 -11.32 -5.33
C ASN A 222 22.43 -10.06 -6.18
N VAL A 223 22.45 -8.92 -5.51
CA VAL A 223 22.31 -7.61 -6.14
C VAL A 223 23.51 -7.19 -7.00
N ALA A 224 24.70 -7.73 -6.72
CA ALA A 224 25.90 -7.51 -7.53
C ALA A 224 25.89 -8.34 -8.81
N THR A 225 25.23 -9.50 -8.79
CA THR A 225 25.14 -10.41 -9.95
C THR A 225 24.12 -9.95 -11.00
N ILE A 226 23.32 -8.93 -10.70
CA ILE A 226 22.35 -8.37 -11.63
C ILE A 226 23.08 -7.77 -12.85
N PRO A 227 22.71 -8.17 -14.09
CA PRO A 227 23.31 -7.64 -15.32
C PRO A 227 23.25 -6.11 -15.37
N GLU A 228 24.34 -5.48 -15.82
CA GLU A 228 24.52 -4.03 -15.76
C GLU A 228 23.38 -3.23 -16.40
N TRP A 229 22.84 -3.72 -17.51
CA TRP A 229 21.78 -3.07 -18.27
C TRP A 229 20.41 -3.03 -17.54
N ILE A 230 20.12 -3.94 -16.60
CA ILE A 230 18.91 -3.89 -15.74
C ILE A 230 19.21 -3.46 -14.31
N ARG A 231 20.50 -3.35 -13.95
CA ARG A 231 20.94 -3.13 -12.58
C ARG A 231 20.26 -1.94 -11.93
N TRP A 232 19.94 -0.91 -12.70
CA TRP A 232 19.29 0.32 -12.22
C TRP A 232 17.93 0.10 -11.54
N VAL A 233 17.18 -0.95 -11.91
CA VAL A 233 15.84 -1.24 -11.36
C VAL A 233 15.88 -1.47 -9.85
N GLN A 234 16.97 -2.07 -9.35
CA GLN A 234 17.13 -2.34 -7.92
C GLN A 234 17.12 -1.05 -7.07
N TYR A 235 17.57 0.07 -7.64
CA TYR A 235 17.64 1.36 -6.94
C TYR A 235 16.29 2.08 -6.88
N LEU A 236 15.26 1.56 -7.54
CA LEU A 236 13.87 2.02 -7.41
C LEU A 236 13.07 1.15 -6.43
N SER A 237 13.60 -0.02 -6.06
CA SER A 237 12.89 -1.02 -5.27
C SER A 237 12.99 -0.74 -3.77
N TRP A 238 11.86 -0.47 -3.12
CA TRP A 238 11.79 -0.44 -1.66
C TRP A 238 12.03 -1.81 -1.02
N PHE A 239 11.83 -2.91 -1.76
CA PHE A 239 12.20 -4.24 -1.27
C PHE A 239 13.71 -4.31 -1.04
N ARG A 240 14.54 -3.73 -1.93
CA ARG A 240 15.99 -3.67 -1.72
C ARG A 240 16.32 -2.84 -0.48
N PHE A 241 15.88 -1.58 -0.44
CA PHE A 241 16.24 -0.66 0.64
C PHE A 241 15.74 -1.14 2.01
N GLY A 242 14.48 -1.60 2.08
CA GLY A 242 13.89 -2.13 3.30
C GLY A 242 14.57 -3.42 3.77
N TYR A 243 14.80 -4.37 2.86
CA TYR A 243 15.43 -5.64 3.18
C TYR A 243 16.89 -5.45 3.62
N GLU A 244 17.67 -4.64 2.90
CA GLU A 244 19.04 -4.30 3.28
C GLU A 244 19.08 -3.65 4.67
N SER A 245 18.17 -2.71 4.97
CA SER A 245 18.07 -2.09 6.29
C SER A 245 17.72 -3.10 7.40
N PHE A 246 16.80 -4.04 7.16
CA PHE A 246 16.47 -5.10 8.10
C PHE A 246 17.64 -6.06 8.34
N ILE A 247 18.32 -6.47 7.26
CA ILE A 247 19.49 -7.35 7.31
C ILE A 247 20.62 -6.69 8.11
N ILE A 248 21.01 -5.47 7.78
CA ILE A 248 22.06 -4.75 8.53
C ILE A 248 21.68 -4.63 10.01
N ASN A 249 20.43 -4.26 10.31
CA ASN A 249 20.00 -4.05 11.68
C ASN A 249 19.97 -5.34 12.53
N GLU A 250 19.73 -6.51 11.95
CA GLU A 250 19.78 -7.79 12.67
C GLU A 250 21.20 -8.34 12.74
N TRP A 251 21.89 -8.44 11.61
CA TRP A 251 23.14 -9.19 11.48
C TRP A 251 24.37 -8.48 12.06
N THR A 252 24.31 -7.17 12.28
CA THR A 252 25.37 -6.45 13.04
C THR A 252 25.28 -6.70 14.56
N TYR A 253 24.38 -7.58 15.04
CA TYR A 253 24.27 -7.90 16.48
C TYR A 253 25.32 -8.92 16.92
N GLU A 254 25.94 -8.68 18.08
CA GLU A 254 27.10 -9.44 18.57
C GLU A 254 26.85 -10.96 18.68
N LYS A 255 25.58 -11.37 18.89
CA LYS A 255 25.16 -12.78 18.88
C LYS A 255 25.55 -13.51 17.59
N TYR A 256 25.64 -12.80 16.47
CA TYR A 256 25.94 -13.37 15.15
C TYR A 256 27.41 -13.26 14.76
N ASN A 257 28.32 -12.90 15.67
CA ASN A 257 29.75 -12.83 15.36
C ASN A 257 30.38 -14.21 15.10
N ASN A 258 29.85 -15.27 15.72
CA ASN A 258 30.36 -16.64 15.61
C ASN A 258 29.20 -17.61 15.39
N ILE A 259 28.84 -17.83 14.13
CA ILE A 259 27.77 -18.75 13.71
C ILE A 259 28.41 -20.11 13.39
N PRO A 260 27.97 -21.21 14.01
CA PRO A 260 28.46 -22.54 13.69
C PRO A 260 28.09 -22.95 12.26
N CYS A 261 29.04 -23.60 11.56
CA CYS A 261 28.84 -24.17 10.21
C CYS A 261 28.05 -25.50 10.23
N THR A 262 27.10 -25.66 11.14
CA THR A 262 26.30 -26.87 11.30
C THR A 262 24.85 -26.59 10.97
N VAL A 263 24.20 -27.52 10.28
CA VAL A 263 22.74 -27.55 10.14
C VAL A 263 22.11 -28.17 11.40
N GLU A 264 20.80 -28.08 11.56
CA GLU A 264 20.05 -28.60 12.71
C GLU A 264 20.26 -30.10 12.92
N SER A 265 20.48 -30.86 11.85
CA SER A 265 20.81 -32.30 11.90
C SER A 265 22.23 -32.62 12.40
N GLY A 266 23.04 -31.61 12.74
CA GLY A 266 24.43 -31.77 13.21
C GLY A 266 25.45 -32.01 12.09
N LYS A 267 25.02 -32.07 10.82
CA LYS A 267 25.91 -32.17 9.65
C LYS A 267 26.57 -30.81 9.34
N ILE A 268 27.71 -30.86 8.67
CA ILE A 268 28.38 -29.65 8.15
C ILE A 268 27.58 -29.11 6.96
N ALA A 269 27.29 -27.81 6.95
CA ALA A 269 26.57 -27.17 5.85
C ALA A 269 27.47 -27.04 4.60
N GLN A 270 26.88 -27.16 3.40
CA GLN A 270 27.61 -27.00 2.14
C GLN A 270 28.07 -25.54 1.91
N SER A 271 27.23 -24.58 2.26
CA SER A 271 27.56 -23.15 2.35
C SER A 271 27.58 -22.75 3.82
N CYS A 272 28.64 -22.06 4.25
CA CYS A 272 28.73 -21.59 5.62
C CYS A 272 28.97 -20.08 5.68
N GLU A 273 28.07 -19.39 6.38
CA GLU A 273 28.25 -18.02 6.84
C GLU A 273 28.68 -18.06 8.31
N ARG A 274 29.91 -17.63 8.61
CA ARG A 274 30.51 -17.76 9.95
C ARG A 274 30.23 -16.55 10.83
N SER A 275 29.89 -15.42 10.21
CA SER A 275 29.56 -14.19 10.90
C SER A 275 28.36 -13.49 10.24
N GLY A 276 27.71 -12.59 10.98
CA GLY A 276 26.67 -11.72 10.44
C GLY A 276 27.21 -10.78 9.34
N GLU A 277 28.49 -10.41 9.40
CA GLU A 277 29.14 -9.65 8.33
C GLU A 277 29.24 -10.47 7.04
N ASP A 278 29.54 -11.77 7.14
CA ASP A 278 29.55 -12.68 5.98
C ASP A 278 28.17 -12.73 5.33
N VAL A 279 27.09 -12.74 6.12
CA VAL A 279 25.70 -12.72 5.61
C VAL A 279 25.43 -11.43 4.82
N ILE A 280 25.85 -10.27 5.35
CA ILE A 280 25.68 -8.97 4.70
C ILE A 280 26.49 -8.91 3.39
N GLN A 281 27.75 -9.36 3.40
CA GLN A 281 28.64 -9.33 2.24
C GLN A 281 28.21 -10.33 1.15
N ASN A 282 27.72 -11.52 1.53
CA ASN A 282 27.18 -12.52 0.60
C ASN A 282 25.91 -12.05 -0.11
N LEU A 283 25.19 -11.08 0.45
CA LEU A 283 24.08 -10.38 -0.20
C LEU A 283 24.53 -9.13 -0.98
N SER A 284 25.83 -8.80 -0.92
CA SER A 284 26.44 -7.60 -1.50
C SER A 284 25.81 -6.30 -1.00
N PHE A 285 25.54 -6.27 0.31
CA PHE A 285 25.11 -5.10 1.06
C PHE A 285 26.27 -4.49 1.85
N HIS A 286 26.12 -3.24 2.31
CA HIS A 286 27.12 -2.57 3.14
C HIS A 286 26.54 -2.15 4.49
N PRO A 287 27.21 -2.44 5.62
CA PRO A 287 26.71 -2.11 6.97
C PRO A 287 26.41 -0.63 7.21
N SER A 288 27.06 0.27 6.48
CA SER A 288 26.87 1.73 6.59
C SER A 288 25.62 2.26 5.89
N ASN A 289 24.96 1.47 5.04
CA ASN A 289 23.92 1.95 4.12
C ASN A 289 22.56 2.21 4.78
N ILE A 290 22.37 1.88 6.06
CA ILE A 290 21.04 1.97 6.69
C ILE A 290 20.41 3.37 6.56
N TYR A 291 21.17 4.44 6.81
CA TYR A 291 20.67 5.81 6.72
C TYR A 291 20.50 6.27 5.26
N PHE A 292 21.38 5.82 4.38
CA PHE A 292 21.27 6.09 2.95
C PHE A 292 19.96 5.50 2.40
N ASN A 293 19.64 4.27 2.78
CA ASN A 293 18.41 3.58 2.40
C ASN A 293 17.18 4.34 2.88
N TRP A 294 17.19 4.83 4.13
CA TRP A 294 16.09 5.63 4.67
C TRP A 294 15.89 6.95 3.91
N ILE A 295 16.98 7.65 3.60
CA ILE A 295 16.91 8.90 2.82
C ILE A 295 16.37 8.63 1.41
N CYS A 296 16.84 7.58 0.74
CA CYS A 296 16.34 7.19 -0.57
C CYS A 296 14.84 6.89 -0.54
N MET A 297 14.37 6.09 0.44
CA MET A 297 12.95 5.79 0.58
C MET A 297 12.10 7.05 0.81
N LEU A 298 12.58 8.00 1.62
CA LEU A 298 11.91 9.28 1.83
C LEU A 298 11.85 10.14 0.56
N LEU A 299 12.95 10.23 -0.18
CA LEU A 299 13.00 10.99 -1.44
C LEU A 299 12.06 10.40 -2.50
N TYR A 300 12.05 9.08 -2.65
CA TYR A 300 11.11 8.40 -3.56
C TYR A 300 9.66 8.57 -3.13
N THR A 301 9.39 8.55 -1.82
CA THR A 301 8.05 8.82 -1.28
C THR A 301 7.55 10.20 -1.70
N LEU A 302 8.39 11.24 -1.57
CA LEU A 302 8.06 12.59 -2.01
C LEU A 302 7.85 12.65 -3.53
N ALA A 303 8.72 11.99 -4.31
CA ALA A 303 8.60 11.94 -5.76
C ALA A 303 7.29 11.29 -6.22
N HIS A 304 6.90 10.15 -5.64
CA HIS A 304 5.63 9.50 -5.95
C HIS A 304 4.43 10.37 -5.57
N TYR A 305 4.48 11.07 -4.43
CA TYR A 305 3.40 11.98 -4.06
C TYR A 305 3.26 13.14 -5.06
N CYS A 306 4.36 13.73 -5.52
CA CYS A 306 4.35 14.77 -6.55
C CYS A 306 3.77 14.25 -7.87
N LEU A 307 4.22 13.07 -8.33
CA LEU A 307 3.72 12.44 -9.55
C LEU A 307 2.22 12.13 -9.46
N GLY A 308 1.77 11.57 -8.34
CA GLY A 308 0.37 11.24 -8.11
C GLY A 308 -0.53 12.47 -8.03
N TYR A 309 -0.04 13.60 -7.50
CA TYR A 309 -0.77 14.87 -7.47
C TYR A 309 -0.94 15.45 -8.88
N ILE A 310 0.15 15.49 -9.66
CA ILE A 310 0.12 15.97 -11.05
C ILE A 310 -0.85 15.11 -11.87
N ALA A 311 -0.75 13.78 -11.76
CA ALA A 311 -1.62 12.84 -12.46
C ALA A 311 -3.10 13.05 -12.11
N LEU A 312 -3.42 13.17 -10.81
CA LEU A 312 -4.80 13.37 -10.36
C LEU A 312 -5.35 14.70 -10.88
N THR A 313 -4.56 15.77 -10.82
CA THR A 313 -4.96 17.10 -11.30
C THR A 313 -5.27 17.09 -12.79
N ILE A 314 -4.39 16.49 -13.61
CA ILE A 314 -4.63 16.33 -15.06
C ILE A 314 -5.89 15.53 -15.32
N ARG A 315 -6.10 14.44 -14.58
CA ARG A 315 -7.27 13.57 -14.75
C ARG A 315 -8.58 14.28 -14.42
N VAL A 316 -8.63 15.01 -13.30
CA VAL A 316 -9.81 15.80 -12.89
C VAL A 316 -10.10 16.89 -13.92
N GLN A 317 -9.08 17.61 -14.40
CA GLN A 317 -9.26 18.69 -15.40
C GLN A 317 -9.75 18.19 -16.76
N ARG A 318 -9.40 16.95 -17.15
CA ARG A 318 -9.85 16.33 -18.40
C ARG A 318 -11.30 15.84 -18.33
N HIS A 319 -11.79 15.48 -17.15
CA HIS A 319 -13.20 15.18 -16.91
C HIS A 319 -13.98 16.48 -16.73
N ARG A 320 -14.27 17.20 -17.82
CA ARG A 320 -15.24 18.31 -17.85
C ARG A 320 -16.62 17.80 -18.24
#